data_AF-A0A0S8E7J8-F1
#
_entry.id   AF-A0A0S8E7J8-F1
#
_cell.length_a   1.000
_cell.length_b   1.000
_cell.length_c   1.000
_cell.angle_alpha   90.00
_cell.angle_beta   90.00
_cell.angle_gamma   90.00
#
_symmetry.space_group_name_H-M   'P 1'
#
loop_
_entity.id
_entity.type
_entity.pdbx_description
1 polymer ?
#
loop_
_entity_poly.entity_id
_entity_poly.type
_entity_poly.pdbx_seq_one_letter_code
_entity_poly.pdbx_strand_id
1 'polypeptide(L)'
;MERYHRAPRAVAAVVLALACASLGGCRRLAYARLWSDTALAGGQFSIRQHQWVYDGEPVTFELETDPGGVNFVVFGVDGDETVVLSGDVAGRYRWTRTFAAGLEPREYEVYAQPFLMRGKCDWVYDKRKDAWFFYPGSAERPDIPSAKEQMMRITCYRTEIRLPVEPRGGPPKRVELVLTKMTGERTTIPPRDGANADARGFVVVGPGPKGAYEVVYTPTHSEVSRAERTRAELAVEHADGSVERIVKDIDTP
;
A
#
# COMPACT_ATOMS: atom_id res chain seq x y z
N MET A 1 -83.18 -17.65 26.49
CA MET A 1 -82.23 -18.43 25.68
C MET A 1 -81.52 -17.46 24.77
N GLU A 2 -80.28 -17.15 25.12
CA GLU A 2 -79.48 -16.01 24.67
C GLU A 2 -78.84 -16.25 23.29
N ARG A 3 -79.00 -15.26 22.41
CA ARG A 3 -77.99 -14.34 21.84
C ARG A 3 -77.03 -14.94 20.80
N TYR A 4 -77.30 -14.51 19.57
CA TYR A 4 -76.49 -14.62 18.36
C TYR A 4 -75.12 -13.95 18.46
N HIS A 5 -74.16 -14.56 17.76
CA HIS A 5 -72.79 -14.14 17.49
C HIS A 5 -72.63 -12.69 17.00
N ARG A 6 -71.67 -11.96 17.59
CA ARG A 6 -70.81 -10.99 16.89
C ARG A 6 -69.41 -10.99 17.51
N ALA A 7 -68.43 -11.55 16.80
CA ALA A 7 -67.02 -11.28 17.06
C ALA A 7 -66.63 -9.94 16.40
N PRO A 8 -65.84 -9.08 17.07
CA PRO A 8 -65.53 -7.74 16.57
C PRO A 8 -64.43 -7.74 15.50
N ARG A 9 -64.59 -6.80 14.56
CA ARG A 9 -63.71 -6.44 13.44
C ARG A 9 -62.36 -5.85 13.89
N ALA A 10 -61.54 -6.61 14.61
CA ALA A 10 -60.28 -6.10 15.17
C ALA A 10 -59.02 -6.89 14.73
N VAL A 11 -59.12 -7.75 13.71
CA VAL A 11 -57.96 -8.54 13.23
C VAL A 11 -57.39 -8.01 11.90
N ALA A 12 -58.13 -7.16 11.19
CA ALA A 12 -57.70 -6.67 9.86
C ALA A 12 -56.73 -5.47 9.90
N ALA A 13 -56.57 -4.77 11.03
CA ALA A 13 -55.75 -3.56 11.10
C ALA A 13 -54.29 -3.80 11.55
N VAL A 14 -53.99 -4.93 12.20
CA VAL A 14 -52.63 -5.20 12.73
C VAL A 14 -51.72 -5.82 11.66
N VAL A 15 -52.28 -6.53 10.67
CA VAL A 15 -51.49 -7.15 9.59
C VAL A 15 -51.00 -6.10 8.57
N LEU A 16 -51.69 -4.97 8.41
CA LEU A 16 -51.28 -3.90 7.49
C LEU A 16 -50.17 -3.00 8.05
N ALA A 17 -50.02 -2.93 9.39
CA ALA A 17 -48.96 -2.15 10.03
C ALA A 17 -47.60 -2.88 10.07
N LEU A 18 -47.59 -4.22 9.99
CA LEU A 18 -46.34 -4.99 9.84
C LEU A 18 -45.84 -5.06 8.38
N ALA A 19 -46.70 -4.81 7.39
CA ALA A 19 -46.31 -4.80 5.97
C ALA A 19 -45.62 -3.50 5.53
N CYS A 20 -45.78 -2.40 6.27
CA CYS A 20 -45.10 -1.14 5.99
C CYS A 20 -43.68 -1.06 6.59
N ALA A 21 -43.31 -1.96 7.51
CA ALA A 21 -41.98 -2.02 8.11
C ALA A 21 -40.96 -2.85 7.29
N SER A 22 -41.41 -3.60 6.27
CA SER A 22 -40.56 -4.43 5.41
C SER A 22 -40.25 -3.80 4.04
N LEU A 23 -40.83 -2.64 3.73
CA LEU A 23 -40.61 -1.91 2.47
C LEU A 23 -39.78 -0.63 2.62
N GLY A 24 -39.50 -0.22 3.86
CA GLY A 24 -38.38 0.66 4.16
C GLY A 24 -37.10 -0.15 4.16
N GLY A 25 -36.64 -0.56 2.97
CA GLY A 25 -35.29 -1.06 2.80
C GLY A 25 -34.33 0.04 3.24
N CYS A 26 -33.95 0.03 4.52
CA CYS A 26 -32.77 0.72 4.98
C CYS A 26 -31.67 0.26 4.05
N ARG A 27 -31.33 1.09 3.07
CA ARG A 27 -30.03 1.03 2.40
C ARG A 27 -29.04 1.14 3.55
N ARG A 28 -28.60 0.00 4.09
CA ARG A 28 -27.42 -0.04 4.95
C ARG A 28 -26.37 0.65 4.11
N LEU A 29 -25.89 1.81 4.58
CA LEU A 29 -24.74 2.45 3.98
C LEU A 29 -23.69 1.36 3.85
N ALA A 30 -23.25 1.10 2.62
CA ALA A 30 -22.34 -0.01 2.39
C ALA A 30 -21.12 0.23 3.26
N TYR A 31 -20.73 -0.81 3.99
CA TYR A 31 -19.51 -0.79 4.76
C TYR A 31 -18.31 -0.76 3.80
N ALA A 32 -17.27 0.01 4.16
CA ALA A 32 -15.98 0.00 3.49
C ALA A 32 -14.85 0.15 4.53
N ARG A 33 -13.80 -0.68 4.44
CA ARG A 33 -12.56 -0.52 5.22
C ARG A 33 -11.34 -0.70 4.31
N LEU A 34 -10.41 0.25 4.41
CA LEU A 34 -9.14 0.21 3.69
C LEU A 34 -8.04 -0.38 4.58
N TRP A 35 -7.35 -1.37 4.05
CA TRP A 35 -6.26 -2.08 4.69
C TRP A 35 -4.98 -1.94 3.86
N SER A 36 -3.82 -2.09 4.49
CA SER A 36 -2.53 -2.19 3.82
C SER A 36 -1.67 -3.30 4.41
N ASP A 37 -0.84 -3.96 3.61
CA ASP A 37 0.13 -4.99 4.04
C ASP A 37 1.43 -4.41 4.63
N THR A 38 1.39 -3.16 5.07
CA THR A 38 2.51 -2.40 5.65
C THR A 38 2.74 -2.69 7.13
N ALA A 39 2.07 -3.69 7.71
CA ALA A 39 2.32 -4.05 9.10
C ALA A 39 3.79 -4.48 9.28
N LEU A 40 4.36 -4.13 10.45
CA LEU A 40 5.77 -4.37 10.80
C LEU A 40 6.19 -5.83 10.60
N ALA A 41 5.29 -6.80 10.82
CA ALA A 41 5.58 -8.23 10.69
C ALA A 41 5.59 -8.76 9.23
N GLY A 42 5.34 -7.93 8.22
CA GLY A 42 5.28 -8.34 6.81
C GLY A 42 4.06 -9.20 6.48
N GLY A 43 3.33 -8.86 5.41
CA GLY A 43 2.20 -9.67 4.91
C GLY A 43 0.95 -9.69 5.79
N GLN A 44 0.94 -9.01 6.94
CA GLN A 44 -0.27 -8.78 7.72
C GLN A 44 -0.94 -7.47 7.29
N PHE A 45 -2.24 -7.54 7.02
CA PHE A 45 -3.03 -6.36 6.70
C PHE A 45 -3.36 -5.56 7.97
N SER A 46 -3.21 -4.24 7.88
CA SER A 46 -3.45 -3.29 8.96
C SER A 46 -4.40 -2.18 8.50
N ILE A 47 -5.30 -1.76 9.39
CA ILE A 47 -6.24 -0.65 9.16
C ILE A 47 -5.75 0.68 9.76
N ARG A 48 -4.50 0.76 10.23
CA ARG A 48 -4.01 2.02 10.80
C ARG A 48 -4.07 3.11 9.73
N GLN A 49 -4.54 4.28 10.14
CA GLN A 49 -4.68 5.44 9.26
C GLN A 49 -3.33 5.98 8.80
N HIS A 50 -2.24 5.69 9.51
CA HIS A 50 -0.90 6.13 9.14
C HIS A 50 0.06 4.94 9.15
N GLN A 51 0.79 4.77 8.04
CA GLN A 51 1.74 3.69 7.83
C GLN A 51 3.09 4.25 7.35
N TRP A 52 4.15 3.49 7.58
CA TRP A 52 5.50 3.77 7.11
C TRP A 52 5.91 2.72 6.10
N VAL A 53 6.57 3.15 5.03
CA VAL A 53 6.95 2.29 3.91
C VAL A 53 8.34 2.67 3.44
N TYR A 54 9.18 1.69 3.13
CA TYR A 54 10.51 1.96 2.59
C TYR A 54 10.42 2.29 1.09
N ASP A 55 11.32 3.15 0.61
CA ASP A 55 11.43 3.52 -0.80
C ASP A 55 11.46 2.32 -1.76
N GLY A 56 10.61 2.34 -2.78
CA GLY A 56 10.49 1.29 -3.79
C GLY A 56 9.88 -0.02 -3.29
N GLU A 57 9.39 -0.07 -2.06
CA GLU A 57 8.70 -1.24 -1.53
C GLU A 57 7.28 -1.38 -2.11
N PRO A 58 6.89 -2.57 -2.61
CA PRO A 58 5.52 -2.79 -3.05
C PRO A 58 4.58 -2.90 -1.85
N VAL A 59 3.50 -2.12 -1.89
CA VAL A 59 2.46 -2.10 -0.86
C VAL A 59 1.14 -2.48 -1.49
N THR A 60 0.47 -3.46 -0.91
CA THR A 60 -0.87 -3.88 -1.31
C THR A 60 -1.91 -3.24 -0.41
N PHE A 61 -2.81 -2.48 -1.03
CA PHE A 61 -4.02 -1.97 -0.43
C PHE A 61 -5.17 -2.93 -0.69
N GLU A 62 -5.99 -3.19 0.32
CA GLU A 62 -7.23 -3.95 0.20
C GLU A 62 -8.39 -3.10 0.67
N LEU A 63 -9.37 -2.84 -0.20
CA LEU A 63 -10.65 -2.30 0.21
C LEU A 63 -11.63 -3.45 0.40
N GLU A 64 -12.06 -3.66 1.64
CA GLU A 64 -13.11 -4.61 1.99
C GLU A 64 -14.46 -3.89 1.97
N THR A 65 -15.45 -4.48 1.31
CA THR A 65 -16.80 -3.93 1.16
C THR A 65 -17.87 -4.99 1.40
N ASP A 66 -19.13 -4.59 1.57
CA ASP A 66 -20.24 -5.56 1.65
C ASP A 66 -20.33 -6.39 0.36
N PRO A 67 -20.36 -7.74 0.45
CA PRO A 67 -20.47 -8.60 -0.73
C PRO A 67 -21.70 -8.26 -1.58
N GLY A 68 -21.50 -8.06 -2.88
CA GLY A 68 -22.57 -7.78 -3.85
C GLY A 68 -23.10 -6.33 -3.83
N GLY A 69 -22.55 -5.45 -3.00
CA GLY A 69 -22.93 -4.02 -2.90
C GLY A 69 -22.04 -3.05 -3.67
N VAL A 70 -21.06 -3.55 -4.43
CA VAL A 70 -20.04 -2.75 -5.14
C VAL A 70 -19.74 -3.39 -6.48
N ASN A 71 -19.58 -2.58 -7.52
CA ASN A 71 -19.18 -3.05 -8.85
C ASN A 71 -17.70 -2.84 -9.14
N PHE A 72 -17.14 -1.72 -8.67
CA PHE A 72 -15.73 -1.41 -8.80
C PHE A 72 -15.28 -0.47 -7.69
N VAL A 73 -13.97 -0.36 -7.53
CA VAL A 73 -13.31 0.55 -6.60
C VAL A 73 -12.34 1.42 -7.37
N VAL A 74 -12.33 2.72 -7.06
CA VAL A 74 -11.26 3.62 -7.48
C VAL A 74 -10.30 3.76 -6.32
N PHE A 75 -9.05 3.36 -6.55
CA PHE A 75 -7.94 3.68 -5.66
C PHE A 75 -7.21 4.89 -6.22
N GLY A 76 -6.72 5.78 -5.37
CA GLY A 76 -5.89 6.87 -5.83
C GLY A 76 -4.83 7.32 -4.84
N VAL A 77 -3.80 7.95 -5.38
CA VAL A 77 -2.67 8.54 -4.64
C VAL A 77 -2.29 9.86 -5.31
N ASP A 78 -2.24 10.96 -4.55
CA ASP A 78 -1.83 12.29 -5.04
C ASP A 78 -2.55 12.72 -6.35
N GLY A 79 -3.82 12.31 -6.52
CA GLY A 79 -4.63 12.63 -7.71
C GLY A 79 -4.45 11.68 -8.91
N ASP A 80 -3.58 10.68 -8.81
CA ASP A 80 -3.49 9.58 -9.78
C ASP A 80 -4.44 8.44 -9.39
N GLU A 81 -5.27 7.98 -10.31
CA GLU A 81 -6.38 7.06 -10.07
C GLU A 81 -6.21 5.72 -10.80
N THR A 82 -6.62 4.64 -10.14
CA THR A 82 -6.71 3.31 -10.73
C THR A 82 -8.07 2.70 -10.43
N VAL A 83 -8.75 2.24 -11.49
CA VAL A 83 -10.05 1.58 -11.40
C VAL A 83 -9.85 0.06 -11.30
N VAL A 84 -10.38 -0.55 -10.25
CA VAL A 84 -10.37 -2.00 -10.02
C VAL A 84 -11.78 -2.56 -10.15
N LEU A 85 -12.03 -3.29 -11.24
CA LEU A 85 -13.37 -3.74 -11.67
C LEU A 85 -13.81 -5.08 -11.07
N SER A 86 -12.91 -5.81 -10.41
CA SER A 86 -13.22 -7.15 -9.87
C SER A 86 -12.66 -7.32 -8.47
N GLY A 87 -13.56 -7.39 -7.49
CA GLY A 87 -13.25 -7.89 -6.16
C GLY A 87 -13.36 -9.41 -6.09
N ASP A 88 -12.84 -10.00 -5.01
CA ASP A 88 -13.06 -11.41 -4.74
C ASP A 88 -14.50 -11.68 -4.23
N VAL A 89 -14.82 -12.96 -4.02
CA VAL A 89 -16.15 -13.40 -3.54
C VAL A 89 -16.53 -12.83 -2.17
N ALA A 90 -15.55 -12.34 -1.40
CA ALA A 90 -15.76 -11.70 -0.10
C ALA A 90 -15.89 -10.17 -0.22
N GLY A 91 -15.92 -9.60 -1.42
CA GLY A 91 -16.05 -8.17 -1.64
C GLY A 91 -14.74 -7.39 -1.40
N ARG A 92 -13.59 -8.04 -1.58
CA ARG A 92 -12.27 -7.41 -1.40
C ARG A 92 -11.65 -7.03 -2.73
N TYR A 93 -11.23 -5.78 -2.84
CA TYR A 93 -10.57 -5.21 -4.01
C TYR A 93 -9.13 -4.90 -3.64
N ARG A 94 -8.17 -5.33 -4.47
CA ARG A 94 -6.75 -5.16 -4.18
C ARG A 94 -6.07 -4.28 -5.21
N TRP A 95 -5.14 -3.47 -4.75
CA TRP A 95 -4.29 -2.64 -5.58
C TRP A 95 -2.90 -2.54 -4.98
N THR A 96 -1.86 -2.81 -5.77
CA THR A 96 -0.47 -2.75 -5.32
C THR A 96 0.25 -1.58 -5.96
N ARG A 97 0.98 -0.79 -5.16
CA ARG A 97 1.75 0.36 -5.61
C ARG A 97 3.08 0.47 -4.86
N THR A 98 4.09 1.03 -5.52
CA THR A 98 5.35 1.44 -4.89
C THR A 98 5.36 2.95 -4.67
N PHE A 99 6.02 3.40 -3.61
CA PHE A 99 6.18 4.81 -3.29
C PHE A 99 7.65 5.22 -3.42
N ALA A 100 7.88 6.49 -3.75
CA ALA A 100 9.21 7.06 -3.84
C ALA A 100 9.49 7.99 -2.66
N ALA A 101 10.61 7.81 -1.98
CA ALA A 101 11.04 8.75 -0.94
C ALA A 101 11.72 9.99 -1.56
N GLY A 102 11.59 11.15 -0.91
CA GLY A 102 12.35 12.34 -1.23
C GLY A 102 13.74 12.34 -0.58
N LEU A 103 14.43 13.50 -0.59
CA LEU A 103 15.58 13.72 0.31
C LEU A 103 15.17 13.54 1.77
N GLU A 104 13.99 14.07 2.10
CA GLU A 104 13.29 13.82 3.35
C GLU A 104 12.15 12.80 3.13
N PRO A 105 11.65 12.14 4.20
CA PRO A 105 10.46 11.31 4.11
C PRO A 105 9.30 12.08 3.45
N ARG A 106 8.63 11.43 2.50
CA ARG A 106 7.52 12.01 1.75
C ARG A 106 6.20 11.39 2.20
N GLU A 107 5.21 12.23 2.46
CA GLU A 107 3.86 11.79 2.75
C GLU A 107 3.04 11.65 1.46
N TYR A 108 2.16 10.66 1.46
CA TYR A 108 1.20 10.36 0.41
C TYR A 108 -0.17 10.11 1.04
N GLU A 109 -1.22 10.59 0.38
CA GLU A 109 -2.60 10.25 0.74
C GLU A 109 -3.12 9.19 -0.23
N VAL A 110 -3.41 8.01 0.31
CA VAL A 110 -4.05 6.92 -0.42
C VAL A 110 -5.53 6.98 -0.09
N TYR A 111 -6.37 7.05 -1.12
CA TYR A 111 -7.81 6.93 -0.94
C TYR A 111 -8.38 5.75 -1.74
N ALA A 112 -9.52 5.26 -1.29
CA ALA A 112 -10.26 4.20 -1.93
C ALA A 112 -11.76 4.47 -1.80
N GLN A 113 -12.45 4.50 -2.94
CA GLN A 113 -13.86 4.81 -3.02
C GLN A 113 -14.57 3.71 -3.83
N PRO A 114 -15.50 2.95 -3.20
CA PRO A 114 -16.30 1.98 -3.92
C PRO A 114 -17.49 2.65 -4.62
N PHE A 115 -17.85 2.12 -5.79
CA PHE A 115 -18.93 2.64 -6.63
C PHE A 115 -19.90 1.53 -7.06
N LEU A 116 -21.15 1.94 -7.27
CA LEU A 116 -22.13 1.16 -8.03
C LEU A 116 -22.06 1.60 -9.50
N MET A 117 -22.01 0.63 -10.42
CA MET A 117 -22.24 0.91 -11.84
C MET A 117 -23.71 1.23 -12.05
N ARG A 118 -24.00 2.32 -12.77
CA ARG A 118 -25.36 2.60 -13.20
C ARG A 118 -25.62 1.95 -14.56
N GLY A 119 -26.56 1.02 -14.56
CA GLY A 119 -27.13 0.43 -15.78
C GLY A 119 -26.69 -1.01 -16.03
N LYS A 120 -27.65 -1.85 -16.47
CA LYS A 120 -27.33 -3.11 -17.12
C LYS A 120 -26.77 -2.79 -18.51
N CYS A 121 -25.68 -3.45 -18.89
CA CYS A 121 -25.42 -3.66 -20.32
C CYS A 121 -26.64 -4.40 -20.87
N ASP A 122 -27.31 -3.82 -21.86
CA ASP A 122 -28.51 -4.44 -22.41
C ASP A 122 -28.47 -4.40 -23.94
N TRP A 123 -29.10 -5.40 -24.53
CA TRP A 123 -29.33 -5.42 -25.96
C TRP A 123 -30.59 -4.61 -26.22
N VAL A 124 -30.45 -3.52 -26.95
CA VAL A 124 -31.59 -2.67 -27.30
C VAL A 124 -31.94 -2.95 -28.74
N TYR A 125 -33.23 -3.18 -29.00
CA TYR A 125 -33.75 -3.35 -30.35
C TYR A 125 -34.11 -1.98 -30.94
N ASP A 126 -33.39 -1.56 -31.98
CA ASP A 126 -33.71 -0.34 -32.74
C ASP A 126 -34.73 -0.66 -33.84
N LYS A 127 -35.99 -0.26 -33.63
CA LYS A 127 -37.08 -0.46 -34.60
C LYS A 127 -36.85 0.26 -35.94
N ARG A 128 -36.05 1.34 -35.98
CA ARG A 128 -35.77 2.09 -37.22
C ARG A 128 -34.70 1.41 -38.07
N LYS A 129 -33.80 0.67 -37.42
CA LYS A 129 -32.71 -0.07 -38.08
C LYS A 129 -32.99 -1.56 -38.21
N ASP A 130 -34.11 -2.02 -37.66
CA ASP A 130 -34.50 -3.43 -37.55
C ASP A 130 -33.34 -4.33 -37.08
N ALA A 131 -32.64 -3.86 -36.04
CA ALA A 131 -31.44 -4.50 -35.57
C ALA A 131 -31.33 -4.44 -34.05
N TRP A 132 -30.85 -5.53 -33.47
CA TRP A 132 -30.36 -5.54 -32.10
C TRP A 132 -28.97 -4.90 -32.09
N PHE A 133 -28.78 -3.90 -31.24
CA PHE A 133 -27.46 -3.35 -31.00
C PHE A 133 -27.17 -3.42 -29.50
N PHE A 134 -25.92 -3.72 -29.19
CA PHE A 134 -25.43 -3.66 -27.83
C PHE A 134 -25.40 -2.18 -27.43
N TYR A 135 -26.20 -1.80 -26.42
CA TYR A 135 -26.10 -0.48 -25.82
C TYR A 135 -25.07 -0.58 -24.68
N PRO A 136 -23.81 -0.16 -24.90
CA PRO A 136 -22.94 0.05 -23.77
C PRO A 136 -23.60 1.15 -22.94
N GLY A 137 -24.15 0.80 -21.77
CA GLY A 137 -24.49 1.79 -20.76
C GLY A 137 -23.25 2.64 -20.44
N SER A 138 -23.41 3.70 -19.64
CA SER A 138 -22.30 4.54 -19.15
C SER A 138 -21.39 3.78 -18.16
N ALA A 139 -20.90 2.60 -18.55
CA ALA A 139 -20.14 1.62 -17.79
C ALA A 139 -18.75 2.11 -17.37
N GLU A 140 -18.34 3.30 -17.83
CA GLU A 140 -17.00 3.85 -17.60
C GLU A 140 -17.01 5.12 -16.75
N ARG A 141 -18.16 5.51 -16.15
CA ARG A 141 -18.22 6.71 -15.31
C ARG A 141 -18.66 6.41 -13.87
N PRO A 142 -17.86 6.76 -12.85
CA PRO A 142 -18.29 6.71 -11.45
C PRO A 142 -19.50 7.63 -11.27
N ASP A 143 -20.65 7.06 -10.92
CA ASP A 143 -21.91 7.81 -10.81
C ASP A 143 -22.34 7.96 -9.34
N ILE A 144 -22.28 6.89 -8.54
CA ILE A 144 -22.75 6.91 -7.14
C ILE A 144 -21.76 6.18 -6.22
N PRO A 145 -21.07 6.90 -5.31
CA PRO A 145 -20.34 6.32 -4.19
C PRO A 145 -21.24 5.35 -3.41
N SER A 146 -20.83 4.08 -3.29
CA SER A 146 -21.61 3.07 -2.56
C SER A 146 -21.40 3.15 -1.04
N ALA A 147 -20.22 3.64 -0.63
CA ALA A 147 -19.81 3.88 0.75
C ALA A 147 -19.10 5.24 0.88
N LYS A 148 -18.72 5.63 2.10
CA LYS A 148 -17.82 6.77 2.32
C LYS A 148 -16.40 6.42 1.84
N GLU A 149 -15.73 7.39 1.23
CA GLU A 149 -14.31 7.31 0.89
C GLU A 149 -13.48 6.91 2.10
N GLN A 150 -12.58 5.97 1.91
CA GLN A 150 -11.60 5.55 2.90
C GLN A 150 -10.26 6.18 2.56
N MET A 151 -9.54 6.65 3.57
CA MET A 151 -8.23 7.28 3.39
C MET A 151 -7.20 6.68 4.34
N MET A 152 -5.96 6.63 3.87
CA MET A 152 -4.79 6.20 4.61
C MET A 152 -3.59 7.06 4.22
N ARG A 153 -2.82 7.51 5.21
CA ARG A 153 -1.57 8.22 5.01
C ARG A 153 -0.40 7.25 4.97
N ILE A 154 0.45 7.38 3.97
CA ILE A 154 1.72 6.66 3.86
C ILE A 154 2.86 7.66 4.00
N THR A 155 3.79 7.43 4.92
CA THR A 155 5.08 8.11 4.94
C THR A 155 6.12 7.18 4.32
N CYS A 156 6.59 7.54 3.13
CA CYS A 156 7.67 6.85 2.45
C CYS A 156 9.02 7.42 2.90
N TYR A 157 9.89 6.57 3.42
CA TYR A 157 11.22 6.96 3.89
C TYR A 157 12.30 6.16 3.18
N ARG A 158 13.52 6.70 3.19
CA ARG A 158 14.74 6.00 2.81
C ARG A 158 15.82 6.36 3.81
N THR A 159 16.78 5.47 3.99
CA THR A 159 17.92 5.72 4.87
C THR A 159 19.20 5.67 4.08
N GLU A 160 20.05 6.68 4.24
CA GLU A 160 21.39 6.69 3.68
C GLU A 160 22.41 6.34 4.77
N ILE A 161 23.20 5.30 4.51
CA ILE A 161 24.32 4.92 5.35
C ILE A 161 25.53 5.72 4.89
N ARG A 162 26.10 6.48 5.82
CA ARG A 162 27.37 7.18 5.67
C ARG A 162 28.31 6.75 6.77
N LEU A 163 29.47 6.21 6.39
CA LEU A 163 30.49 5.69 7.30
C LEU A 163 31.82 6.39 7.00
N PRO A 164 32.32 7.24 7.91
CA PRO A 164 33.60 7.91 7.72
C PRO A 164 34.75 6.93 7.89
N VAL A 165 35.77 7.05 7.04
CA VAL A 165 36.99 6.24 7.05
C VAL A 165 38.20 7.17 7.10
N GLU A 166 38.94 7.11 8.19
CA GLU A 166 40.16 7.88 8.37
C GLU A 166 41.31 7.30 7.54
N PRO A 167 42.15 8.11 6.89
CA PRO A 167 43.24 7.62 6.07
C PRO A 167 44.38 7.06 6.94
N ARG A 168 44.85 5.85 6.63
CA ARG A 168 46.07 5.27 7.24
C ARG A 168 47.06 4.84 6.18
N GLY A 169 48.00 5.75 5.88
CA GLY A 169 49.08 5.51 4.92
C GLY A 169 48.68 5.53 3.44
N GLY A 170 47.43 5.86 3.10
CA GLY A 170 46.96 5.92 1.71
C GLY A 170 45.45 5.67 1.56
N PRO A 171 44.96 5.46 0.32
CA PRO A 171 43.60 5.00 0.09
C PRO A 171 43.37 3.59 0.68
N PRO A 172 42.14 3.25 1.08
CA PRO A 172 41.82 1.90 1.54
C PRO A 172 42.08 0.88 0.43
N LYS A 173 42.73 -0.24 0.78
CA LYS A 173 43.04 -1.35 -0.14
C LYS A 173 41.80 -2.17 -0.46
N ARG A 174 40.98 -2.44 0.56
CA ARG A 174 39.77 -3.24 0.44
C ARG A 174 38.71 -2.69 1.39
N VAL A 175 37.48 -2.68 0.92
CA VAL A 175 36.31 -2.23 1.68
C VAL A 175 35.23 -3.28 1.51
N GLU A 176 34.63 -3.72 2.61
CA GLU A 176 33.54 -4.69 2.63
C GLU A 176 32.43 -4.19 3.54
N LEU A 177 31.24 -3.98 2.98
CA LEU A 177 30.06 -3.56 3.72
C LEU A 177 29.12 -4.75 3.89
N VAL A 178 28.73 -5.04 5.12
CA VAL A 178 27.78 -6.10 5.45
C VAL A 178 26.60 -5.50 6.19
N LEU A 179 25.40 -5.79 5.71
CA LEU A 179 24.15 -5.51 6.42
C LEU A 179 23.69 -6.77 7.13
N THR A 180 23.39 -6.66 8.41
CA THR A 180 22.90 -7.75 9.25
C THR A 180 21.56 -7.35 9.85
N LYS A 181 20.50 -8.08 9.48
CA LYS A 181 19.20 -7.95 10.15
C LYS A 181 19.26 -8.63 11.52
N MET A 182 18.39 -8.22 12.43
CA MET A 182 18.28 -8.82 13.77
C MET A 182 17.89 -10.32 13.74
N THR A 183 17.26 -10.78 12.67
CA THR A 183 17.05 -12.22 12.38
C THR A 183 18.35 -13.01 12.18
N GLY A 184 19.49 -12.32 12.04
CA GLY A 184 20.79 -12.91 11.71
C GLY A 184 21.06 -13.02 10.21
N GLU A 185 20.11 -12.64 9.36
CA GLU A 185 20.30 -12.60 7.91
C GLU A 185 21.39 -11.57 7.54
N ARG A 186 22.38 -12.01 6.76
CA ARG A 186 23.53 -11.19 6.35
C ARG A 186 23.52 -10.98 4.85
N THR A 187 23.64 -9.73 4.43
CA THR A 187 23.80 -9.34 3.02
C THR A 187 25.13 -8.62 2.86
N THR A 188 26.00 -9.13 1.99
CA THR A 188 27.27 -8.45 1.65
C THR A 188 27.02 -7.55 0.45
N ILE A 189 27.32 -6.26 0.62
CA ILE A 189 27.11 -5.24 -0.40
C ILE A 189 28.41 -5.06 -1.17
N PRO A 190 28.44 -5.28 -2.49
CA PRO A 190 29.63 -5.04 -3.28
C PRO A 190 29.88 -3.53 -3.45
N PRO A 191 31.12 -3.10 -3.74
CA PRO A 191 31.36 -1.76 -4.25
C PRO A 191 30.60 -1.59 -5.57
N ARG A 192 30.02 -0.40 -5.77
CA ARG A 192 29.33 -0.07 -7.01
C ARG A 192 30.34 -0.06 -8.17
N ASP A 193 29.99 -0.74 -9.25
CA ASP A 193 30.76 -0.70 -10.49
C ASP A 193 30.67 0.71 -11.10
N GLY A 194 31.82 1.37 -11.24
CA GLY A 194 31.90 2.71 -11.83
C GLY A 194 31.55 2.75 -13.33
N ALA A 195 31.58 1.61 -14.03
CA ALA A 195 31.23 1.52 -15.45
C ALA A 195 29.71 1.50 -15.69
N ASN A 196 28.92 1.12 -14.69
CA ASN A 196 27.47 1.05 -14.79
C ASN A 196 26.84 1.96 -13.75
N ALA A 197 26.30 3.09 -14.19
CA ALA A 197 25.65 4.05 -13.31
C ALA A 197 24.46 3.45 -12.52
N ASP A 198 23.84 2.39 -13.07
CA ASP A 198 22.71 1.69 -12.46
C ASP A 198 23.14 0.48 -11.61
N ALA A 199 24.45 0.16 -11.55
CA ALA A 199 24.94 -0.92 -10.71
C ALA A 199 24.68 -0.60 -9.24
N ARG A 200 24.07 -1.55 -8.54
CA ARG A 200 23.91 -1.49 -7.09
C ARG A 200 25.23 -1.73 -6.39
N GLY A 201 25.43 -1.02 -5.30
CA GLY A 201 26.60 -1.17 -4.44
C GLY A 201 26.87 0.10 -3.64
N PHE A 202 27.79 -0.01 -2.69
CA PHE A 202 28.26 1.17 -1.96
C PHE A 202 29.28 1.95 -2.78
N VAL A 203 29.38 3.25 -2.52
CA VAL A 203 30.36 4.15 -3.15
C VAL A 203 31.37 4.58 -2.10
N VAL A 204 32.65 4.59 -2.45
CA VAL A 204 33.71 5.21 -1.66
C VAL A 204 33.94 6.61 -2.21
N VAL A 205 33.63 7.63 -1.42
CA VAL A 205 33.80 9.04 -1.77
C VAL A 205 35.07 9.56 -1.12
N GLY A 206 35.94 10.20 -1.90
CA GLY A 206 37.16 10.82 -1.39
C GLY A 206 38.33 10.79 -2.39
N PRO A 207 39.52 11.23 -1.97
CA PRO A 207 39.80 11.81 -0.65
C PRO A 207 39.15 13.19 -0.48
N GLY A 208 38.53 13.42 0.68
CA GLY A 208 38.06 14.74 1.12
C GLY A 208 39.19 15.60 1.73
N PRO A 209 38.87 16.76 2.30
CA PRO A 209 39.82 17.57 3.05
C PRO A 209 40.47 16.74 4.17
N LYS A 210 41.80 16.77 4.29
CA LYS A 210 42.63 15.93 5.19
C LYS A 210 42.78 14.45 4.79
N GLY A 211 42.32 14.06 3.61
CA GLY A 211 42.51 12.70 3.10
C GLY A 211 41.46 11.69 3.55
N ALA A 212 40.40 12.13 4.24
CA ALA A 212 39.32 11.27 4.70
C ALA A 212 38.50 10.69 3.54
N TYR A 213 37.98 9.48 3.72
CA TYR A 213 37.05 8.83 2.81
C TYR A 213 35.71 8.64 3.50
N GLU A 214 34.64 8.54 2.73
CA GLU A 214 33.30 8.21 3.22
C GLU A 214 32.72 7.07 2.39
N VAL A 215 32.22 6.04 3.05
CA VAL A 215 31.44 4.99 2.39
C VAL A 215 29.97 5.36 2.45
N VAL A 216 29.35 5.51 1.29
CA VAL A 216 27.94 5.89 1.13
C VAL A 216 27.17 4.72 0.52
N TYR A 217 26.07 4.33 1.15
CA TYR A 217 25.17 3.30 0.63
C TYR A 217 23.70 3.61 0.96
N THR A 218 22.81 3.46 -0.02
CA THR A 218 21.37 3.50 0.19
C THR A 218 20.83 2.07 0.08
N PRO A 219 20.46 1.44 1.20
CA PRO A 219 19.85 0.11 1.18
C PRO A 219 18.52 0.09 0.44
N THR A 220 18.08 -1.11 0.14
CA THR A 220 16.76 -1.39 -0.42
C THR A 220 15.84 -1.93 0.66
N HIS A 221 14.53 -1.88 0.42
CA HIS A 221 13.53 -2.40 1.37
C HIS A 221 13.77 -3.87 1.76
N SER A 222 14.35 -4.68 0.86
CA SER A 222 14.70 -6.08 1.16
C SER A 222 15.94 -6.26 2.03
N GLU A 223 16.79 -5.24 2.14
CA GLU A 223 18.06 -5.29 2.88
C GLU A 223 17.93 -4.73 4.30
N VAL A 224 16.91 -3.92 4.55
CA VAL A 224 16.57 -3.41 5.89
C VAL A 224 15.46 -4.23 6.52
N SER A 225 15.45 -4.29 7.85
CA SER A 225 14.32 -4.82 8.60
C SER A 225 13.23 -3.76 8.76
N ARG A 226 11.97 -4.13 8.51
CA ARG A 226 10.78 -3.29 8.76
C ARG A 226 10.43 -3.18 10.25
N ALA A 227 10.64 -4.24 11.01
CA ALA A 227 10.20 -4.33 12.41
C ALA A 227 11.31 -4.02 13.43
N GLU A 228 12.56 -4.05 12.99
CA GLU A 228 13.71 -4.11 13.88
C GLU A 228 14.86 -3.28 13.31
N ARG A 229 15.97 -3.24 14.06
CA ARG A 229 17.20 -2.59 13.60
C ARG A 229 17.90 -3.40 12.53
N THR A 230 18.61 -2.69 11.66
CA THR A 230 19.57 -3.30 10.72
C THR A 230 20.96 -2.80 11.06
N ARG A 231 21.91 -3.70 11.29
CA ARG A 231 23.30 -3.33 11.59
C ARG A 231 24.12 -3.28 10.31
N ALA A 232 24.75 -2.15 10.05
CA ALA A 232 25.77 -2.01 9.02
C ALA A 232 27.17 -2.16 9.65
N GLU A 233 27.95 -3.11 9.16
CA GLU A 233 29.35 -3.31 9.52
C GLU A 233 30.22 -3.08 8.28
N LEU A 234 31.16 -2.14 8.39
CA LEU A 234 32.15 -1.85 7.37
C LEU A 234 33.51 -2.35 7.84
N ALA A 235 34.10 -3.28 7.11
CA ALA A 235 35.48 -3.68 7.27
C ALA A 235 36.35 -2.94 6.24
N VAL A 236 37.38 -2.25 6.70
CA VAL A 236 38.32 -1.50 5.87
C VAL A 236 39.72 -2.05 6.09
N GLU A 237 40.36 -2.53 5.03
CA GLU A 237 41.79 -2.83 5.01
C GLU A 237 42.54 -1.59 4.54
N HIS A 238 43.39 -1.05 5.40
CA HIS A 238 44.16 0.17 5.16
C HIS A 238 45.46 -0.11 4.37
N ALA A 239 46.08 0.94 3.84
CA ALA A 239 47.32 0.81 3.07
C ALA A 239 48.46 0.18 3.89
N ASP A 240 48.51 0.48 5.19
CA ASP A 240 49.46 -0.09 6.15
C ASP A 240 49.18 -1.57 6.53
N GLY A 241 48.09 -2.16 6.02
CA GLY A 241 47.67 -3.53 6.32
C GLY A 241 46.84 -3.69 7.59
N SER A 242 46.58 -2.60 8.32
CA SER A 242 45.66 -2.62 9.46
C SER A 242 44.21 -2.78 8.99
N VAL A 243 43.39 -3.47 9.79
CA VAL A 243 41.96 -3.62 9.52
C VAL A 243 41.17 -2.86 10.56
N GLU A 244 40.28 -1.99 10.09
CA GLU A 244 39.33 -1.24 10.91
C GLU A 244 37.92 -1.77 10.70
N ARG A 245 37.12 -1.77 11.76
CA ARG A 245 35.69 -2.09 11.70
C ARG A 245 34.86 -0.93 12.22
N ILE A 246 33.96 -0.44 11.38
CA ILE A 246 33.02 0.62 11.73
C ILE A 246 31.62 0.02 11.73
N VAL A 247 30.89 0.24 12.83
CA VAL A 247 29.53 -0.30 13.00
C VAL A 247 28.55 0.85 13.16
N LYS A 248 27.43 0.77 12.45
CA LYS A 248 26.30 1.71 12.55
C LYS A 248 24.99 0.93 12.56
N ASP A 249 24.18 1.17 13.57
CA ASP A 249 22.81 0.64 13.60
C ASP A 249 21.89 1.60 12.81
N ILE A 250 21.02 1.02 12.00
CA ILE A 250 20.02 1.70 11.18
C ILE A 250 18.67 1.44 11.84
N ASP A 251 18.04 2.52 12.30
CA ASP A 251 16.69 2.46 12.85
C ASP A 251 15.67 2.56 11.71
N THR A 252 14.62 1.75 11.82
CA THR A 252 13.40 1.85 11.01
C THR A 252 12.33 2.57 11.86
N PRO A 253 11.67 3.60 11.31
CA PRO A 253 10.62 4.35 12.01
C PRO A 253 9.36 3.55 12.34
#